data_AF-A0A1Q5WWD9-F1
#
_entry.id   AF-A0A1Q5WWD9-F1
#
_cell.length_a   1.000
_cell.length_b   1.000
_cell.length_c   1.000
_cell.angle_alpha   90.00
_cell.angle_beta   90.00
_cell.angle_gamma   90.00
#
_symmetry.space_group_name_H-M   'P 1'
#
loop_
_entity.id
_entity.type
_entity.pdbx_description
1 polymer ?
#
loop_
_entity_poly.entity_id
_entity_poly.type
_entity_poly.pdbx_seq_one_letter_code
_entity_poly.pdbx_strand_id
1 'polypeptide(L)'
;MTTNRPAKSIAAAALLSIAIIANTACSYSTSDQKPKVNTVTPAGSLSGSYYEKASFTDSHGKYWIPLKPAASSIGYRMKDDTSSGGYAKIGYTDVMYMLHPDSTQVFSLGQKIKLPDAPVRRNGQIYITPTSLSKLLQTEVGWNPRTGEINVAPPSDKVDTAGTSNTEEAKPLRIQSLSATDSRELVAYAKKFLGVPYEFGAGPYEETKRFDCSSFTRHVFKKFGVDLPRLAKDQDNLGRRVSRSELEVGDLIFFTVPGRFASDAVPGHVGIYIGDGKFIHTWGDPGVQISDLDSGYWSHVMLHMQRVL
;
A
#
# COMPACT_ATOMS: atom_id res chain seq x y z
N MET A 1 21.29 -22.96 94.74
CA MET A 1 21.71 -24.34 94.41
C MET A 1 20.74 -24.90 93.36
N THR A 2 21.26 -25.17 92.16
CA THR A 2 20.95 -26.31 91.28
C THR A 2 19.52 -26.89 91.36
N THR A 3 18.71 -26.92 90.29
CA THR A 3 18.84 -27.91 89.21
C THR A 3 17.68 -27.80 88.20
N ASN A 4 18.01 -28.08 86.94
CA ASN A 4 17.30 -28.84 85.89
C ASN A 4 15.75 -28.89 85.77
N ARG A 5 15.33 -28.55 84.54
CA ARG A 5 14.20 -29.05 83.73
C ARG A 5 13.96 -30.58 83.87
N PRO A 6 12.73 -31.13 83.67
CA PRO A 6 12.15 -31.24 82.30
C PRO A 6 10.60 -31.26 82.12
N ALA A 7 10.24 -30.95 80.87
CA ALA A 7 9.12 -31.43 80.04
C ALA A 7 7.67 -31.46 80.56
N LYS A 8 6.78 -30.74 79.85
CA LYS A 8 5.68 -31.34 79.04
C LYS A 8 4.92 -30.29 78.24
N SER A 9 4.51 -30.72 77.05
CA SER A 9 3.75 -30.05 75.99
C SER A 9 2.34 -29.65 76.39
N ILE A 10 1.92 -28.41 76.07
CA ILE A 10 0.52 -28.08 75.76
C ILE A 10 0.51 -27.10 74.58
N ALA A 11 -0.33 -27.42 73.60
CA ALA A 11 -0.53 -26.72 72.36
C ALA A 11 -1.12 -25.32 72.55
N ALA A 12 -0.66 -24.37 71.73
CA ALA A 12 -1.44 -23.21 71.34
C ALA A 12 -1.07 -22.86 69.89
N ALA A 13 -2.01 -23.13 68.99
CA ALA A 13 -1.92 -22.82 67.58
C ALA A 13 -1.94 -21.29 67.38
N ALA A 14 -0.82 -20.72 66.96
CA ALA A 14 -0.80 -19.39 66.37
C ALA A 14 -1.01 -19.55 64.86
N LEU A 15 -2.23 -19.26 64.40
CA LEU A 15 -2.54 -19.04 62.99
C LEU A 15 -1.79 -17.79 62.53
N LEU A 16 -0.57 -17.97 62.01
CA LEU A 16 0.11 -16.95 61.23
C LEU A 16 -0.41 -17.07 59.79
N SER A 17 -1.43 -16.31 59.47
CA SER A 17 -1.86 -16.07 58.09
C SER A 17 -0.74 -15.32 57.35
N ILE A 18 0.15 -16.10 56.72
CA ILE A 18 1.06 -15.60 55.70
C ILE A 18 0.18 -15.23 54.51
N ALA A 19 -0.10 -13.94 54.36
CA ALA A 19 -0.56 -13.38 53.10
C ALA A 19 0.58 -13.57 52.09
N ILE A 20 0.51 -14.65 51.32
CA ILE A 20 1.25 -14.78 50.08
C ILE A 20 0.66 -13.72 49.14
N ILE A 21 1.26 -12.53 49.14
CA ILE A 21 1.09 -11.60 48.02
C ILE A 21 1.81 -12.28 46.86
N ALA A 22 1.05 -13.10 46.13
CA ALA A 22 1.44 -13.51 44.80
C ALA A 22 1.53 -12.22 43.98
N ASN A 23 2.73 -11.66 43.89
CA ASN A 23 3.11 -10.84 42.75
C ASN A 23 3.05 -11.76 41.53
N THR A 24 1.86 -11.95 40.97
CA THR A 24 1.71 -12.26 39.56
C THR A 24 2.12 -11.01 38.78
N ALA A 25 3.43 -10.76 38.79
CA ALA A 25 4.09 -10.16 37.65
C ALA A 25 3.84 -11.13 36.49
N CYS A 26 2.75 -10.91 35.75
CA CYS A 26 2.62 -11.44 34.41
C CYS A 26 3.79 -10.85 33.64
N SER A 27 4.86 -11.64 33.55
CA SER A 27 5.94 -11.41 32.62
C SER A 27 5.31 -11.40 31.24
N TYR A 28 5.15 -10.20 30.69
CA TYR A 28 5.05 -10.02 29.25
C TYR A 28 6.40 -10.46 28.70
N SER A 29 6.51 -11.76 28.45
CA SER A 29 7.49 -12.31 27.52
C SER A 29 7.23 -11.59 26.20
N THR A 30 8.09 -10.62 25.89
CA THR A 30 8.22 -10.05 24.56
C THR A 30 8.65 -11.19 23.65
N SER A 31 7.67 -11.93 23.14
CA SER A 31 7.87 -12.68 21.92
C SER A 31 8.18 -11.61 20.88
N ASP A 32 9.43 -11.53 20.47
CA ASP A 32 9.87 -11.01 19.17
C ASP A 32 9.14 -11.79 18.06
N GLN A 33 7.83 -11.63 17.97
CA GLN A 33 7.09 -11.87 16.75
C GLN A 33 7.48 -10.73 15.83
N LYS A 34 8.64 -10.87 15.19
CA LYS A 34 8.90 -10.19 13.91
C LYS A 34 7.59 -10.31 13.13
N PRO A 35 6.95 -9.20 12.70
CA PRO A 35 5.85 -9.30 11.77
C PRO A 35 6.31 -10.25 10.68
N LYS A 36 5.55 -11.32 10.40
CA LYS A 36 5.89 -12.21 9.28
C LYS A 36 5.74 -11.38 8.02
N VAL A 37 6.85 -10.75 7.65
CA VAL A 37 6.96 -9.94 6.47
C VAL A 37 6.89 -10.94 5.32
N ASN A 38 5.73 -11.04 4.69
CA ASN A 38 5.67 -11.54 3.32
C ASN A 38 6.25 -10.45 2.38
N THR A 39 7.49 -10.02 2.67
CA THR A 39 8.35 -9.34 1.71
C THR A 39 8.78 -10.42 0.74
N VAL A 40 7.97 -10.58 -0.30
CA VAL A 40 8.51 -11.08 -1.56
C VAL A 40 9.37 -9.95 -2.09
N THR A 41 10.66 -9.98 -1.76
CA THR A 41 11.69 -9.21 -2.46
C THR A 41 11.62 -9.61 -3.94
N PRO A 42 11.35 -8.68 -4.88
CA PRO A 42 11.40 -9.02 -6.29
C PRO A 42 12.85 -9.26 -6.67
N ALA A 43 13.14 -10.44 -7.19
CA ALA A 43 14.34 -10.65 -7.97
C ALA A 43 14.09 -10.04 -9.36
N GLY A 44 14.48 -8.79 -9.61
CA GLY A 44 14.34 -8.20 -10.93
C GLY A 44 14.89 -6.77 -11.06
N SER A 45 15.65 -6.54 -12.14
CA SER A 45 15.93 -5.22 -12.68
C SER A 45 14.62 -4.57 -13.16
N LEU A 46 14.43 -3.27 -12.93
CA LEU A 46 13.23 -2.52 -13.31
C LEU A 46 13.09 -2.27 -14.83
N SER A 47 14.07 -2.74 -15.61
CA SER A 47 13.93 -3.01 -17.04
C SER A 47 13.93 -4.53 -17.24
N GLY A 48 12.81 -5.07 -17.71
CA GLY A 48 12.66 -6.49 -17.97
C GLY A 48 12.77 -6.78 -19.47
N SER A 49 13.86 -7.42 -19.88
CA SER A 49 13.87 -8.20 -21.12
C SER A 49 13.53 -9.64 -20.76
N TYR A 50 12.57 -10.24 -21.45
CA TYR A 50 12.31 -11.66 -21.31
C TYR A 50 11.83 -12.27 -22.62
N TYR A 51 11.98 -13.59 -22.73
CA TYR A 51 11.57 -14.35 -23.89
C TYR A 51 10.19 -14.97 -23.65
N GLU A 52 9.22 -14.62 -24.49
CA GLU A 52 7.85 -15.10 -24.42
C GLU A 52 7.58 -16.13 -25.53
N LYS A 53 7.20 -17.33 -25.10
CA LYS A 53 6.92 -18.46 -26.00
C LYS A 53 5.43 -18.72 -26.19
N ALA A 54 4.57 -18.13 -25.35
CA ALA A 54 3.12 -18.31 -25.38
C ALA A 54 2.39 -17.18 -26.09
N SER A 55 3.09 -16.36 -26.89
CA SER A 55 2.46 -15.34 -27.74
C SER A 55 1.68 -15.97 -28.90
N PHE A 56 0.72 -15.25 -29.46
CA PHE A 56 0.04 -15.65 -30.69
C PHE A 56 -0.14 -14.47 -31.63
N THR A 57 -0.33 -14.77 -32.91
CA THR A 57 -0.72 -13.79 -33.92
C THR A 57 -2.17 -14.04 -34.31
N ASP A 58 -2.99 -13.00 -34.33
CA ASP A 58 -4.39 -13.15 -34.78
C ASP A 58 -4.52 -13.14 -36.31
N SER A 59 -5.74 -13.33 -36.80
CA SER A 59 -6.07 -13.35 -38.24
C SER A 59 -5.79 -12.01 -38.95
N HIS A 60 -5.61 -10.92 -38.21
CA HIS A 60 -5.29 -9.59 -38.73
C HIS A 60 -3.80 -9.26 -38.62
N GLY A 61 -2.97 -10.24 -38.24
CA GLY A 61 -1.52 -10.06 -38.11
C GLY A 61 -1.10 -9.33 -36.83
N LYS A 62 -1.99 -9.12 -35.85
CA LYS A 62 -1.61 -8.50 -34.58
C LYS A 62 -1.00 -9.53 -33.64
N TYR A 63 0.10 -9.14 -33.00
CA TYR A 63 0.77 -9.95 -31.98
C TYR A 63 0.15 -9.71 -30.61
N TRP A 64 -0.06 -10.80 -29.89
CA TRP A 64 -0.66 -10.84 -28.58
C TRP A 64 0.29 -11.55 -27.61
N ILE A 65 0.62 -10.87 -26.52
CA ILE A 65 1.53 -11.38 -25.49
C ILE A 65 0.78 -11.60 -24.18
N PRO A 66 1.14 -12.62 -23.38
CA PRO A 66 0.58 -12.82 -22.04
C PRO A 66 0.88 -11.61 -21.15
N LEU A 67 -0.17 -11.04 -20.57
CA LEU A 67 -0.09 -9.82 -19.77
C LEU A 67 0.61 -10.03 -18.43
N LYS A 68 0.40 -11.19 -17.78
CA LYS A 68 0.97 -11.47 -16.46
C LYS A 68 2.52 -11.55 -16.49
N PRO A 69 3.15 -12.35 -17.37
CA PRO A 69 4.60 -12.32 -17.56
C PRO A 69 5.12 -10.92 -17.90
N ALA A 70 4.43 -10.17 -18.76
CA ALA A 70 4.85 -8.83 -19.13
C ALA A 70 4.85 -7.87 -17.92
N ALA A 71 3.80 -7.91 -17.10
CA ALA A 71 3.75 -7.16 -15.85
C ALA A 71 4.84 -7.62 -14.86
N SER A 72 5.02 -8.93 -14.71
CA SER A 72 6.04 -9.48 -13.80
C SER A 72 7.48 -9.18 -14.23
N SER A 73 7.73 -8.98 -15.53
CA SER A 73 9.06 -8.63 -16.05
C SER A 73 9.57 -7.28 -15.53
N ILE A 74 8.67 -6.37 -15.19
CA ILE A 74 8.96 -5.07 -14.56
C ILE A 74 8.64 -5.05 -13.06
N GLY A 75 8.57 -6.23 -12.44
CA GLY A 75 8.34 -6.39 -11.01
C GLY A 75 6.88 -6.21 -10.57
N TYR A 76 5.92 -6.00 -11.47
CA TYR A 76 4.52 -5.86 -11.10
C TYR A 76 3.84 -7.20 -10.81
N ARG A 77 2.96 -7.15 -9.82
CA ARG A 77 1.98 -8.18 -9.49
C ARG A 77 0.73 -7.96 -10.33
N MET A 78 0.12 -9.06 -10.72
CA MET A 78 -1.17 -9.05 -11.39
C MET A 78 -2.11 -9.99 -10.63
N LYS A 79 -3.26 -9.45 -10.20
CA LYS A 79 -4.40 -10.22 -9.68
C LYS A 79 -5.50 -10.18 -10.72
N ASP A 80 -5.88 -11.36 -11.23
CA ASP A 80 -6.96 -11.49 -12.18
C ASP A 80 -8.24 -11.94 -11.47
N ASP A 81 -9.26 -11.08 -11.47
CA ASP A 81 -10.61 -11.46 -11.04
C ASP A 81 -11.35 -12.08 -12.22
N THR A 82 -11.63 -13.38 -12.10
CA THR A 82 -12.24 -14.17 -13.18
C THR A 82 -13.76 -14.24 -13.08
N SER A 83 -14.37 -13.57 -12.09
CA SER A 83 -15.82 -13.45 -11.98
C SER A 83 -16.40 -12.63 -13.14
N SER A 84 -17.72 -12.76 -13.37
CA SER A 84 -18.41 -11.97 -14.40
C SER A 84 -18.33 -10.48 -14.05
N GLY A 85 -17.68 -9.69 -14.91
CA GLY A 85 -17.40 -8.27 -14.65
C GLY A 85 -16.12 -8.00 -13.84
N GLY A 86 -15.34 -9.04 -13.51
CA GLY A 86 -14.08 -8.94 -12.77
C GLY A 86 -12.97 -8.23 -13.55
N TYR A 87 -12.18 -7.42 -12.85
CA TYR A 87 -11.04 -6.71 -13.42
C TYR A 87 -9.72 -7.43 -13.12
N ALA A 88 -8.81 -7.38 -14.08
CA ALA A 88 -7.40 -7.58 -13.80
C ALA A 88 -6.80 -6.30 -13.22
N LYS A 89 -6.14 -6.46 -12.09
CA LYS A 89 -5.47 -5.39 -11.34
C LYS A 89 -3.96 -5.61 -11.41
N ILE A 90 -3.21 -4.60 -11.84
CA ILE A 90 -1.75 -4.64 -11.98
C ILE A 90 -1.12 -3.51 -11.15
N GLY A 91 -0.03 -3.83 -10.47
CA GLY A 91 0.80 -2.85 -9.76
C GLY A 91 1.78 -3.54 -8.82
N TYR A 92 2.26 -2.83 -7.80
CA TYR A 92 3.28 -3.38 -6.88
C TYR A 92 2.76 -3.52 -5.42
N THR A 93 2.56 -2.41 -4.69
CA THR A 93 1.74 -2.38 -3.45
C THR A 93 0.46 -1.55 -3.54
N ASP A 94 0.30 -0.74 -4.60
CA ASP A 94 -0.97 -0.14 -5.01
C ASP A 94 -1.32 -0.63 -6.40
N VAL A 95 -2.61 -0.59 -6.75
CA VAL A 95 -3.03 -0.85 -8.13
C VAL A 95 -2.84 0.39 -8.96
N MET A 96 -1.98 0.23 -9.95
CA MET A 96 -1.59 1.27 -10.89
C MET A 96 -2.42 1.14 -12.17
N TYR A 97 -2.81 -0.08 -12.54
CA TYR A 97 -3.56 -0.34 -13.75
C TYR A 97 -4.71 -1.30 -13.49
N MET A 98 -5.88 -1.00 -14.04
CA MET A 98 -7.04 -1.90 -14.02
C MET A 98 -7.58 -2.04 -15.43
N LEU A 99 -7.84 -3.28 -15.83
CA LEU A 99 -8.45 -3.58 -17.12
C LEU A 99 -9.45 -4.73 -17.00
N HIS A 100 -10.46 -4.68 -17.84
CA HIS A 100 -11.37 -5.80 -18.05
C HIS A 100 -11.05 -6.38 -19.43
N PRO A 101 -10.90 -7.70 -19.58
CA PRO A 101 -10.81 -8.32 -20.90
C PRO A 101 -12.00 -7.92 -21.78
N ASP A 102 -11.81 -7.72 -23.06
CA ASP A 102 -12.84 -7.29 -24.01
C ASP A 102 -13.28 -5.81 -23.85
N SER A 103 -12.64 -5.02 -22.97
CA SER A 103 -12.81 -3.57 -22.88
C SER A 103 -11.55 -2.83 -23.34
N THR A 104 -11.75 -1.82 -24.19
CA THR A 104 -10.69 -0.83 -24.51
C THR A 104 -10.60 0.27 -23.46
N GLN A 105 -11.62 0.46 -22.62
CA GLN A 105 -11.58 1.45 -21.54
C GLN A 105 -10.95 0.83 -20.31
N VAL A 106 -9.83 1.41 -19.87
CA VAL A 106 -9.01 0.92 -18.75
C VAL A 106 -8.65 2.07 -17.82
N PHE A 107 -8.20 1.74 -16.62
CA PHE A 107 -7.56 2.69 -15.71
C PHE A 107 -6.05 2.50 -15.77
N SER A 108 -5.32 3.59 -16.00
CA SER A 108 -3.86 3.66 -16.00
C SER A 108 -3.44 4.83 -15.13
N LEU A 109 -2.63 4.57 -14.10
CA LEU A 109 -2.11 5.56 -13.15
C LEU A 109 -3.21 6.49 -12.59
N GLY A 110 -4.36 5.93 -12.25
CA GLY A 110 -5.50 6.67 -11.72
C GLY A 110 -6.36 7.41 -12.75
N GLN A 111 -5.99 7.39 -14.04
CA GLN A 111 -6.76 8.00 -15.12
C GLN A 111 -7.46 6.96 -15.99
N LYS A 112 -8.65 7.29 -16.49
CA LYS A 112 -9.35 6.45 -17.47
C LYS A 112 -8.80 6.74 -18.86
N ILE A 113 -8.23 5.73 -19.51
CA ILE A 113 -7.66 5.84 -20.86
C ILE A 113 -8.32 4.82 -21.80
N LYS A 114 -8.14 5.02 -23.10
CA LYS A 114 -8.60 4.10 -24.15
C LYS A 114 -7.41 3.39 -24.80
N LEU A 115 -7.42 2.06 -24.77
CA LEU A 115 -6.45 1.22 -25.46
C LEU A 115 -6.81 1.09 -26.96
N PRO A 116 -5.80 0.96 -27.84
CA PRO A 116 -6.00 0.66 -29.26
C PRO A 116 -6.76 -0.67 -29.48
N ASP A 117 -6.40 -1.70 -28.69
CA ASP A 117 -7.00 -3.02 -28.74
C ASP A 117 -7.46 -3.44 -27.33
N ALA A 118 -8.63 -4.07 -27.25
CA ALA A 118 -9.09 -4.64 -26.00
C ALA A 118 -8.22 -5.86 -25.64
N PRO A 119 -7.73 -5.98 -24.39
CA PRO A 119 -7.08 -7.21 -23.92
C PRO A 119 -8.05 -8.38 -24.05
N VAL A 120 -7.58 -9.57 -24.41
CA VAL A 120 -8.45 -10.74 -24.62
C VAL A 120 -8.11 -11.85 -23.64
N ARG A 121 -9.11 -12.61 -23.19
CA ARG A 121 -8.88 -13.79 -22.34
C ARG A 121 -8.86 -15.06 -23.20
N ARG A 122 -7.79 -15.84 -23.10
CA ARG A 122 -7.65 -17.16 -23.75
C ARG A 122 -6.98 -18.13 -22.80
N ASN A 123 -7.50 -19.36 -22.70
CA ASN A 123 -6.93 -20.42 -21.85
C ASN A 123 -6.65 -19.98 -20.40
N GLY A 124 -7.55 -19.18 -19.82
CA GLY A 124 -7.41 -18.68 -18.45
C GLY A 124 -6.36 -17.58 -18.25
N GLN A 125 -5.78 -17.04 -19.33
CA GLN A 125 -4.81 -15.94 -19.27
C GLN A 125 -5.27 -14.75 -20.08
N ILE A 126 -4.88 -13.55 -19.64
CA ILE A 126 -5.14 -12.32 -20.38
C ILE A 126 -3.96 -12.04 -21.30
N TYR A 127 -4.29 -11.72 -22.54
CA TYR A 127 -3.38 -11.32 -23.59
C TYR A 127 -3.62 -9.87 -23.97
N ILE A 128 -2.56 -9.17 -24.34
CA ILE A 128 -2.60 -7.77 -24.75
C ILE A 128 -1.66 -7.56 -25.94
N THR A 129 -1.95 -6.60 -26.81
CA THR A 129 -1.01 -6.22 -27.87
C THR A 129 0.13 -5.39 -27.28
N PRO A 130 1.38 -5.49 -27.78
CA PRO A 130 2.48 -4.64 -27.31
C PRO A 130 2.16 -3.14 -27.34
N THR A 131 1.44 -2.67 -28.36
CA THR A 131 0.97 -1.28 -28.46
C THR A 131 -0.01 -0.91 -27.34
N SER A 132 -0.97 -1.78 -27.05
CA SER A 132 -1.92 -1.54 -25.95
C SER A 132 -1.23 -1.66 -24.59
N LEU A 133 -0.24 -2.53 -24.43
CA LEU A 133 0.56 -2.61 -23.21
C LEU A 133 1.41 -1.36 -23.00
N SER A 134 2.06 -0.86 -24.06
CA SER A 134 2.79 0.41 -24.02
C SER A 134 1.89 1.56 -23.60
N LYS A 135 0.68 1.64 -24.17
CA LYS A 135 -0.29 2.67 -23.80
C LYS A 135 -0.80 2.51 -22.37
N LEU A 136 -1.02 1.27 -21.91
CA LEU A 136 -1.43 0.97 -20.54
C LEU A 136 -0.37 1.42 -19.54
N LEU A 137 0.89 1.03 -19.76
CA LEU A 137 2.01 1.27 -18.85
C LEU A 137 2.64 2.67 -18.98
N GLN A 138 2.24 3.44 -20.00
CA GLN A 138 2.82 4.74 -20.35
C GLN A 138 4.35 4.66 -20.50
N THR A 139 4.81 3.60 -21.17
CA THR A 139 6.22 3.37 -21.45
C THR A 139 6.40 2.57 -22.73
N GLU A 140 7.61 2.57 -23.27
CA GLU A 140 7.92 1.83 -24.48
C GLU A 140 7.89 0.32 -24.22
N VAL A 141 7.22 -0.41 -25.12
CA VAL A 141 7.22 -1.87 -25.13
C VAL A 141 7.71 -2.31 -26.50
N GLY A 142 8.93 -2.83 -26.54
CA GLY A 142 9.51 -3.50 -27.69
C GLY A 142 9.09 -4.96 -27.77
N TRP A 143 8.84 -5.45 -28.98
CA TRP A 143 8.57 -6.86 -29.25
C TRP A 143 9.32 -7.30 -30.50
N ASN A 144 10.07 -8.40 -30.40
CA ASN A 144 10.71 -9.04 -31.54
C ASN A 144 10.00 -10.37 -31.86
N PRO A 145 9.15 -10.43 -32.91
CA PRO A 145 8.38 -11.62 -33.24
C PRO A 145 9.22 -12.80 -33.74
N ARG A 146 10.48 -12.58 -34.14
CA ARG A 146 11.38 -13.67 -34.57
C ARG A 146 12.02 -14.39 -33.40
N THR A 147 12.42 -13.64 -32.38
CA THR A 147 13.11 -14.19 -31.20
C THR A 147 12.17 -14.46 -30.04
N GLY A 148 10.99 -13.83 -30.03
CA GLY A 148 10.08 -13.83 -28.89
C GLY A 148 10.52 -12.89 -27.76
N GLU A 149 11.45 -11.97 -28.02
CA GLU A 149 11.95 -11.05 -27.00
C GLU A 149 10.96 -9.90 -26.77
N ILE A 150 10.55 -9.71 -25.52
CA ILE A 150 9.78 -8.56 -25.04
C ILE A 150 10.71 -7.70 -24.20
N ASN A 151 10.75 -6.42 -24.52
CA ASN A 151 11.47 -5.40 -23.77
C ASN A 151 10.46 -4.40 -23.25
N VAL A 152 10.23 -4.37 -21.94
CA VAL A 152 9.41 -3.33 -21.30
C VAL A 152 10.37 -2.33 -20.68
N ALA A 153 10.37 -1.12 -21.21
CA ALA A 153 11.14 -0.03 -20.63
C ALA A 153 10.59 0.26 -19.21
N PRO A 154 11.44 0.76 -18.29
CA PRO A 154 10.95 1.23 -17.01
C PRO A 154 9.80 2.21 -17.22
N PRO A 155 8.69 2.10 -16.48
CA PRO A 155 7.61 3.08 -16.53
C PRO A 155 8.18 4.48 -16.32
N SER A 156 7.93 5.39 -17.27
CA SER A 156 8.39 6.77 -17.16
C SER A 156 7.58 7.51 -16.11
N ASP A 157 8.25 8.17 -15.17
CA ASP A 157 7.60 9.11 -14.23
C ASP A 157 7.22 10.44 -14.89
N LYS A 158 7.52 10.62 -16.19
CA LYS A 158 7.12 11.80 -16.95
C LYS A 158 5.76 11.56 -17.59
N VAL A 159 4.77 12.30 -17.10
CA VAL A 159 3.55 12.58 -17.87
C VAL A 159 4.00 13.29 -19.16
N ASP A 160 3.93 12.60 -20.29
CA ASP A 160 4.09 13.26 -21.59
C ASP A 160 2.90 14.20 -21.79
N THR A 161 3.09 15.47 -21.46
CA THR A 161 2.16 16.59 -21.73
C THR A 161 2.14 16.97 -23.21
N ALA A 162 2.13 15.98 -24.11
CA ALA A 162 2.06 16.18 -25.55
C ALA A 162 0.83 15.46 -26.11
N GLY A 163 -0.35 16.06 -25.90
CA GLY A 163 -1.57 15.56 -26.51
C GLY A 163 -2.86 16.11 -25.89
N THR A 164 -3.30 17.26 -26.39
CA THR A 164 -4.61 17.89 -26.16
C THR A 164 -4.70 18.77 -24.90
N SER A 165 -4.29 20.02 -25.10
CA SER A 165 -4.66 21.17 -24.28
C SER A 165 -6.19 21.35 -24.31
N ASN A 166 -6.89 20.69 -23.41
CA ASN A 166 -8.12 21.23 -22.84
C ASN A 166 -7.82 21.44 -21.36
N THR A 167 -7.34 22.63 -21.06
CA THR A 167 -7.19 23.18 -19.72
C THR A 167 -8.58 23.31 -19.12
N GLU A 168 -9.11 22.20 -18.60
CA GLU A 168 -10.01 22.29 -17.46
C GLU A 168 -9.10 22.63 -16.28
N GLU A 169 -9.06 23.93 -16.01
CA GLU A 169 -8.40 24.56 -14.88
C GLU A 169 -8.63 23.69 -13.63
N ALA A 170 -7.61 22.96 -13.19
CA ALA A 170 -7.66 22.25 -11.93
C ALA A 170 -7.95 23.31 -10.87
N LYS A 171 -9.17 23.28 -10.32
CA LYS A 171 -9.56 24.17 -9.22
C LYS A 171 -8.42 24.12 -8.20
N PRO A 172 -7.82 25.27 -7.83
CA PRO A 172 -6.83 25.26 -6.77
C PRO A 172 -7.49 24.58 -5.58
N LEU A 173 -6.88 23.48 -5.11
CA LEU A 173 -7.23 22.88 -3.84
C LEU A 173 -7.19 24.03 -2.84
N ARG A 174 -8.37 24.45 -2.39
CA ARG A 174 -8.50 25.44 -1.34
C ARG A 174 -7.87 24.74 -0.15
N ILE A 175 -6.63 25.13 0.19
CA ILE A 175 -5.96 24.73 1.42
C ILE A 175 -6.86 25.30 2.53
N GLN A 176 -7.87 24.53 2.89
CA GLN A 176 -8.72 24.83 4.01
C GLN A 176 -7.88 24.45 5.20
N SER A 177 -7.22 25.46 5.78
CA SER A 177 -6.65 25.39 7.12
C SER A 177 -7.72 24.79 8.02
N LEU A 178 -7.61 23.48 8.23
CA LEU A 178 -8.44 22.76 9.17
C LEU A 178 -8.01 23.22 10.56
N SER A 179 -8.99 23.53 11.40
CA SER A 179 -8.71 23.87 12.78
C SER A 179 -8.12 22.66 13.51
N ALA A 180 -7.45 22.87 14.64
CA ALA A 180 -7.00 21.76 15.49
C ALA A 180 -8.16 20.85 15.95
N THR A 181 -9.41 21.30 15.87
CA THR A 181 -10.60 20.48 16.10
C THR A 181 -10.83 19.51 14.93
N ASP A 182 -10.73 20.00 13.70
CA ASP A 182 -10.93 19.22 12.48
C ASP A 182 -9.86 18.12 12.30
N SER A 183 -8.59 18.40 12.64
CA SER A 183 -7.54 17.37 12.63
C SER A 183 -7.82 16.22 13.61
N ARG A 184 -8.38 16.53 14.79
CA ARG A 184 -8.77 15.50 15.78
C ARG A 184 -9.96 14.69 15.30
N GLU A 185 -10.94 15.33 14.66
CA GLU A 185 -12.07 14.65 14.04
C GLU A 185 -11.64 13.75 12.88
N LEU A 186 -10.66 14.18 12.08
CA LEU A 186 -10.06 13.37 11.02
C LEU A 186 -9.45 12.10 11.58
N VAL A 187 -8.66 12.20 12.64
CA VAL A 187 -8.08 11.02 13.29
C VAL A 187 -9.14 10.14 13.95
N ALA A 188 -10.15 10.73 14.59
CA ALA A 188 -11.26 9.97 15.16
C ALA A 188 -12.02 9.21 14.06
N TYR A 189 -12.22 9.82 12.89
CA TYR A 189 -12.81 9.18 11.74
C TYR A 189 -11.92 8.04 11.19
N ALA A 190 -10.62 8.28 11.03
CA ALA A 190 -9.66 7.29 10.59
C ALA A 190 -9.64 6.04 11.50
N LYS A 191 -9.71 6.25 12.82
CA LYS A 191 -9.72 5.18 13.83
C LYS A 191 -10.96 4.28 13.76
N LYS A 192 -12.07 4.73 13.16
CA LYS A 192 -13.27 3.88 12.95
C LYS A 192 -12.99 2.69 12.03
N PHE A 193 -11.92 2.74 11.26
CA PHE A 193 -11.57 1.70 10.30
C PHE A 193 -10.50 0.73 10.81
N LEU A 194 -10.04 0.84 12.07
CA LEU A 194 -9.08 -0.10 12.64
C LEU A 194 -9.51 -1.56 12.43
N GLY A 195 -8.60 -2.38 11.93
CA GLY A 195 -8.85 -3.79 11.59
C GLY A 195 -9.56 -4.01 10.26
N VAL A 196 -9.92 -2.97 9.50
CA VAL A 196 -10.39 -3.15 8.12
C VAL A 196 -9.27 -3.81 7.31
N PRO A 197 -9.52 -4.97 6.66
CA PRO A 197 -8.45 -5.73 6.01
C PRO A 197 -7.77 -4.96 4.89
N TYR A 198 -6.46 -5.17 4.77
CA TYR A 198 -5.71 -4.69 3.62
C TYR A 198 -6.12 -5.47 2.37
N GLU A 199 -6.44 -4.74 1.30
CA GLU A 199 -6.48 -5.28 -0.05
C GLU A 199 -5.65 -4.41 -0.98
N PHE A 200 -4.65 -5.05 -1.57
CA PHE A 200 -3.88 -4.50 -2.68
C PHE A 200 -4.82 -4.00 -3.79
N GLY A 201 -4.84 -2.68 -4.02
CA GLY A 201 -5.72 -2.08 -5.00
C GLY A 201 -7.18 -2.11 -4.63
N ALA A 202 -7.48 -1.91 -3.35
CA ALA A 202 -8.84 -1.73 -2.92
C ALA A 202 -9.51 -0.65 -3.79
N GLY A 203 -10.69 -0.98 -4.30
CA GLY A 203 -11.59 -0.01 -4.92
C GLY A 203 -12.20 0.90 -3.85
N PRO A 204 -13.25 1.64 -4.17
CA PRO A 204 -13.99 2.39 -3.16
C PRO A 204 -14.33 1.52 -1.93
N TYR A 205 -14.19 2.07 -0.74
CA TYR A 205 -14.46 1.34 0.51
C TYR A 205 -15.93 0.89 0.60
N GLU A 206 -16.82 1.70 0.03
CA GLU A 206 -18.25 1.45 -0.07
C GLU A 206 -18.54 0.11 -0.74
N GLU A 207 -17.73 -0.23 -1.75
CA GLU A 207 -17.86 -1.45 -2.57
C GLU A 207 -17.06 -2.62 -1.97
N THR A 208 -15.80 -2.38 -1.61
CA THR A 208 -14.87 -3.47 -1.27
C THR A 208 -14.79 -3.80 0.20
N LYS A 209 -15.18 -2.86 1.09
CA LYS A 209 -14.98 -2.93 2.54
C LYS A 209 -13.53 -3.22 2.95
N ARG A 210 -12.58 -2.79 2.13
CA ARG A 210 -11.14 -3.01 2.29
C ARG A 210 -10.37 -1.76 1.89
N PHE A 211 -9.08 -1.69 2.25
CA PHE A 211 -8.20 -0.59 1.89
C PHE A 211 -6.80 -1.04 1.47
N ASP A 212 -6.17 -0.29 0.58
CA ASP A 212 -4.71 -0.13 0.57
C ASP A 212 -4.31 1.23 1.14
N CYS A 213 -3.00 1.49 1.27
CA CYS A 213 -2.48 2.63 2.02
C CYS A 213 -3.05 3.97 1.51
N SER A 214 -3.03 4.15 0.20
CA SER A 214 -3.41 5.39 -0.47
C SER A 214 -4.93 5.53 -0.65
N SER A 215 -5.67 4.42 -0.83
CA SER A 215 -7.14 4.47 -0.80
C SER A 215 -7.69 4.77 0.59
N PHE A 216 -7.02 4.33 1.66
CA PHE A 216 -7.39 4.65 3.04
C PHE A 216 -7.24 6.14 3.32
N THR A 217 -6.07 6.73 3.06
CA THR A 217 -5.86 8.18 3.27
C THR A 217 -6.84 8.99 2.43
N ARG A 218 -7.04 8.62 1.15
CA ARG A 218 -8.02 9.27 0.28
C ARG A 218 -9.44 9.21 0.83
N HIS A 219 -9.88 8.05 1.33
CA HIS A 219 -11.22 7.91 1.90
C HIS A 219 -11.39 8.77 3.16
N VAL A 220 -10.39 8.79 4.04
CA VAL A 220 -10.40 9.62 5.25
C VAL A 220 -10.47 11.11 4.88
N PHE A 221 -9.56 11.59 4.04
CA PHE A 221 -9.48 13.02 3.68
C PHE A 221 -10.68 13.52 2.86
N LYS A 222 -11.25 12.66 2.01
CA LYS A 222 -12.46 13.00 1.26
C LYS A 222 -13.64 13.36 2.17
N LYS A 223 -13.74 12.74 3.35
CA LYS A 223 -14.78 13.08 4.35
C LYS A 223 -14.65 14.52 4.85
N PHE A 224 -13.44 15.08 4.80
CA PHE A 224 -13.11 16.44 5.23
C PHE A 224 -12.89 17.38 4.03
N GLY A 225 -13.42 17.03 2.85
CA GLY A 225 -13.42 17.90 1.67
C GLY A 225 -12.11 17.96 0.89
N VAL A 226 -11.15 17.09 1.20
CA VAL A 226 -9.86 17.02 0.50
C VAL A 226 -9.80 15.79 -0.40
N ASP A 227 -9.83 16.01 -1.71
CA ASP A 227 -9.74 14.95 -2.71
C ASP A 227 -8.28 14.59 -3.00
N LEU A 228 -7.77 13.61 -2.26
CA LEU A 228 -6.43 13.06 -2.51
C LEU A 228 -6.40 12.19 -3.79
N PRO A 229 -5.29 12.21 -4.55
CA PRO A 229 -5.01 11.28 -5.63
C PRO A 229 -5.02 9.82 -5.18
N ARG A 230 -5.17 8.91 -6.14
CA ARG A 230 -5.27 7.47 -5.84
C ARG A 230 -3.97 6.86 -5.35
N LEU A 231 -2.81 7.34 -5.80
CA LEU A 231 -1.50 6.74 -5.50
C LEU A 231 -0.77 7.53 -4.41
N ALA A 232 -0.02 6.82 -3.55
CA ALA A 232 0.80 7.46 -2.51
C ALA A 232 1.80 8.48 -3.10
N LYS A 233 2.47 8.13 -4.21
CA LYS A 233 3.39 9.04 -4.90
C LYS A 233 2.74 10.32 -5.42
N ASP A 234 1.46 10.26 -5.79
CA ASP A 234 0.74 11.41 -6.32
C ASP A 234 0.18 12.26 -5.17
N GLN A 235 -0.21 11.62 -4.06
CA GLN A 235 -0.52 12.31 -2.80
C GLN A 235 0.69 13.09 -2.31
N ASP A 236 1.90 12.55 -2.52
CA ASP A 236 3.16 13.21 -2.20
C ASP A 236 3.49 14.44 -3.08
N ASN A 237 2.63 14.80 -4.03
CA ASN A 237 2.76 16.06 -4.78
C ASN A 237 1.81 17.15 -4.28
N LEU A 238 1.07 16.90 -3.19
CA LEU A 238 0.09 17.84 -2.64
C LEU A 238 0.56 18.51 -1.36
N GLY A 239 0.07 19.72 -1.13
CA GLY A 239 0.34 20.45 0.11
C GLY A 239 1.79 20.94 0.22
N ARG A 240 2.28 21.06 1.46
CA ARG A 240 3.60 21.60 1.80
C ARG A 240 4.43 20.59 2.59
N ARG A 241 5.74 20.56 2.35
CA ARG A 241 6.69 19.79 3.18
C ARG A 241 6.72 20.29 4.63
N VAL A 242 6.73 19.34 5.55
CA VAL A 242 6.77 19.57 6.99
C VAL A 242 8.01 18.91 7.58
N SER A 243 8.73 19.65 8.41
CA SER A 243 9.86 19.10 9.16
C SER A 243 9.40 18.25 10.35
N ARG A 244 10.25 17.38 10.89
CA ARG A 244 9.87 16.51 12.01
C ARG A 244 9.40 17.28 13.25
N SER A 245 9.98 18.45 13.51
CA SER A 245 9.63 19.33 14.64
C SER A 245 8.31 20.07 14.46
N GLU A 246 7.79 20.12 13.23
CA GLU A 246 6.55 20.84 12.89
C GLU A 246 5.37 19.89 12.70
N LEU A 247 5.53 18.59 13.00
CA LEU A 247 4.49 17.59 12.77
C LEU A 247 3.21 17.89 13.53
N GLU A 248 2.11 17.93 12.80
CA GLU A 248 0.77 18.11 13.37
C GLU A 248 -0.12 16.93 13.02
N VAL A 249 -1.04 16.65 13.94
CA VAL A 249 -2.06 15.62 13.73
C VAL A 249 -2.79 15.89 12.41
N GLY A 250 -2.87 14.86 11.56
CA GLY A 250 -3.43 14.96 10.21
C GLY A 250 -2.39 15.09 9.10
N ASP A 251 -1.12 15.37 9.39
CA ASP A 251 -0.08 15.36 8.36
C ASP A 251 0.08 13.97 7.73
N LEU A 252 0.30 13.92 6.41
CA LEU A 252 0.61 12.68 5.70
C LEU A 252 2.09 12.34 5.88
N ILE A 253 2.38 11.07 6.18
CA ILE A 253 3.72 10.53 6.31
C ILE A 253 3.98 9.58 5.15
N PHE A 254 5.05 9.83 4.42
CA PHE A 254 5.42 9.04 3.26
C PHE A 254 6.64 8.18 3.55
N PHE A 255 6.58 6.94 3.08
CA PHE A 255 7.62 5.95 3.27
C PHE A 255 7.99 5.33 1.93
N THR A 256 9.25 4.95 1.81
CA THR A 256 9.69 4.06 0.74
C THR A 256 9.31 2.62 1.06
N VAL A 257 9.33 1.79 0.03
CA VAL A 257 9.26 0.33 0.19
C VAL A 257 10.54 -0.20 -0.43
N PRO A 258 11.56 -0.58 0.36
CA PRO A 258 12.87 -0.94 -0.16
C PRO A 258 12.80 -1.98 -1.27
N GLY A 259 13.53 -1.75 -2.37
CA GLY A 259 13.55 -2.63 -3.54
C GLY A 259 12.28 -2.59 -4.40
N ARG A 260 11.36 -1.64 -4.16
CA ARG A 260 10.18 -1.41 -5.00
C ARG A 260 10.45 -0.57 -6.24
N PHE A 261 11.35 0.41 -6.12
CA PHE A 261 11.60 1.43 -7.12
C PHE A 261 13.10 1.47 -7.46
N ALA A 262 13.47 2.17 -8.54
CA ALA A 262 14.88 2.29 -8.96
C ALA A 262 15.72 3.03 -7.93
N SER A 263 15.05 3.84 -7.14
CA SER A 263 15.58 4.58 -6.02
C SER A 263 14.64 4.41 -4.84
N ASP A 264 15.20 4.16 -3.66
CA ASP A 264 14.44 4.14 -2.42
C ASP A 264 13.96 5.55 -1.99
N ALA A 265 14.07 6.58 -2.84
CA ALA A 265 13.53 7.92 -2.60
C ALA A 265 12.08 8.13 -3.09
N VAL A 266 11.43 7.10 -3.61
CA VAL A 266 10.06 7.20 -4.15
C VAL A 266 9.02 6.78 -3.11
N PRO A 267 7.97 7.59 -2.84
CA PRO A 267 6.90 7.22 -1.93
C PRO A 267 6.15 5.98 -2.41
N GLY A 268 6.24 4.91 -1.61
CA GLY A 268 5.52 3.67 -1.83
C GLY A 268 4.41 3.42 -0.81
N HIS A 269 4.49 4.03 0.36
CA HIS A 269 3.51 3.84 1.40
C HIS A 269 3.18 5.19 2.04
N VAL A 270 1.93 5.33 2.48
CA VAL A 270 1.42 6.55 3.10
C VAL A 270 0.59 6.21 4.32
N GLY A 271 0.65 7.08 5.33
CA GLY A 271 -0.25 7.05 6.47
C GLY A 271 -0.49 8.45 7.02
N ILE A 272 -1.33 8.54 8.05
CA ILE A 272 -1.77 9.80 8.65
C ILE A 272 -1.16 9.89 10.04
N TYR A 273 -0.45 10.98 10.34
CA TYR A 273 0.08 11.23 11.68
C TYR A 273 -1.05 11.46 12.67
N ILE A 274 -1.00 10.78 13.82
CA ILE A 274 -2.06 10.84 14.83
C ILE A 274 -1.59 11.40 16.17
N GLY A 275 -0.37 11.95 16.23
CA GLY A 275 0.25 12.42 17.46
C GLY A 275 1.13 11.37 18.14
N ASP A 276 1.87 11.78 19.16
CA ASP A 276 2.68 10.92 20.04
C ASP A 276 3.67 10.00 19.32
N GLY A 277 4.23 10.47 18.19
CA GLY A 277 5.15 9.67 17.38
C GLY A 277 4.47 8.47 16.71
N LYS A 278 3.13 8.50 16.53
CA LYS A 278 2.36 7.41 15.92
C LYS A 278 1.65 7.86 14.67
N PHE A 279 1.36 6.90 13.80
CA PHE A 279 0.59 7.12 12.59
C PHE A 279 -0.38 5.96 12.36
N ILE A 280 -1.51 6.27 11.71
CA ILE A 280 -2.50 5.28 11.28
C ILE A 280 -2.35 5.04 9.77
N HIS A 281 -2.33 3.77 9.38
CA HIS A 281 -2.15 3.35 7.99
C HIS A 281 -2.79 1.96 7.79
N THR A 282 -2.79 1.44 6.56
CA THR A 282 -3.18 0.05 6.31
C THR A 282 -2.02 -0.75 5.69
N TRP A 283 -1.74 -1.92 6.25
CA TRP A 283 -0.68 -2.80 5.79
C TRP A 283 -0.94 -4.24 6.24
N GLY A 284 -0.83 -5.20 5.33
CA GLY A 284 -0.87 -6.63 5.68
C GLY A 284 -2.07 -7.02 6.55
N ASP A 285 -1.85 -7.98 7.45
CA ASP A 285 -2.76 -8.28 8.56
C ASP A 285 -2.30 -7.48 9.79
N PRO A 286 -3.20 -6.84 10.57
CA PRO A 286 -4.68 -6.87 10.49
C PRO A 286 -5.30 -5.88 9.49
N GLY A 287 -4.51 -5.19 8.67
CA GLY A 287 -4.99 -4.17 7.74
C GLY A 287 -4.81 -2.78 8.31
N VAL A 288 -5.89 -2.01 8.50
CA VAL A 288 -5.80 -0.69 9.13
C VAL A 288 -5.31 -0.84 10.57
N GLN A 289 -4.19 -0.20 10.88
CA GLN A 289 -3.48 -0.32 12.15
C GLN A 289 -2.77 0.99 12.51
N ILE A 290 -2.33 1.07 13.77
CA ILE A 290 -1.49 2.15 14.28
C ILE A 290 -0.08 1.60 14.49
N SER A 291 0.92 2.36 14.06
CA SER A 291 2.33 2.02 14.23
C SER A 291 3.12 3.20 14.78
N ASP A 292 4.24 2.89 15.44
CA ASP A 292 5.23 3.88 15.87
C ASP A 292 6.06 4.37 14.68
N LEU A 293 6.32 5.67 14.62
CA LEU A 293 7.17 6.31 13.61
C LEU A 293 8.65 6.23 13.96
N ASP A 294 8.98 6.22 15.25
CA ASP A 294 10.34 6.41 15.77
C ASP A 294 11.06 5.11 16.12
N SER A 295 10.40 3.97 15.89
CA SER A 295 10.96 2.66 16.23
C SER A 295 10.62 1.61 15.18
N GLY A 296 11.42 0.55 15.15
CA GLY A 296 11.20 -0.60 14.29
C GLY A 296 11.31 -0.29 12.80
N TYR A 297 10.51 -0.98 11.98
CA TYR A 297 10.61 -0.94 10.53
C TYR A 297 10.36 0.46 9.94
N TRP A 298 9.36 1.18 10.44
CA TRP A 298 8.89 2.42 9.83
C TRP A 298 9.88 3.57 9.94
N SER A 299 10.68 3.62 11.01
CA SER A 299 11.72 4.65 11.18
C SER A 299 12.83 4.53 10.13
N HIS A 300 13.08 3.32 9.61
CA HIS A 300 14.13 3.06 8.61
C HIS A 300 13.70 3.38 7.17
N VAL A 301 12.40 3.43 6.91
CA VAL A 301 11.86 3.61 5.54
C VAL A 301 11.08 4.91 5.37
N MET A 302 11.03 5.75 6.40
CA MET A 302 10.39 7.06 6.31
C MET A 302 11.18 7.98 5.38
N LEU A 303 10.46 8.67 4.49
CA LEU A 303 11.05 9.64 3.57
C LEU A 303 10.85 11.06 4.09
N HIS A 304 9.59 11.49 4.18
CA HIS A 304 9.22 12.87 4.47
C HIS A 304 7.74 12.99 4.77
N MET A 305 7.32 14.21 5.10
CA MET A 305 5.98 14.51 5.60
C MET A 305 5.36 15.67 4.85
N GLN A 306 4.04 15.65 4.69
CA GLN A 306 3.28 16.72 4.04
C GLN A 306 2.07 17.14 4.83
N ARG A 307 1.84 18.43 4.84
CA ARG A 307 0.61 19.05 5.29
C ARG A 307 -0.25 19.40 4.09
N VAL A 308 -1.39 18.73 3.98
CA VAL A 308 -2.40 18.98 2.94
C VAL A 308 -3.56 19.84 3.46
N LEU A 309 -3.62 20.02 4.78
CA LEU A 309 -4.63 20.79 5.51
C LEU A 309 -4.13 22.20 5.83
#